data_AF-A0A7C1YP09-F1
#
_entry.id   AF-A0A7C1YP09-F1
#
_cell.length_a   1.000
_cell.length_b   1.000
_cell.length_c   1.000
_cell.angle_alpha   90.00
_cell.angle_beta   90.00
_cell.angle_gamma   90.00
#
_symmetry.space_group_name_H-M   'P 1'
#
loop_
_entity.id
_entity.type
_entity.pdbx_description
1 polymer ?
#
loop_
_entity_poly.entity_id
_entity_poly.type
_entity_poly.pdbx_seq_one_letter_code
_entity_poly.pdbx_strand_id
1 'polypeptide(L)' 'RNFILKVSCSYTILLTSEEPITYDFMDAFVELDLEATTWPYFREFVQNMVQRAGLPPLTLPLIGLRTYMPNCAHL' A
#
# COMPACT_ATOMS: atom_id res chain seq x y z
N ARG A 1 -5.79 24.36 -1.52
CA ARG A 1 -6.36 23.47 -0.48
C ARG A 1 -5.41 23.51 0.72
N ASN A 2 -5.88 23.89 1.90
CA ASN A 2 -5.07 23.88 3.13
C ASN A 2 -5.09 22.46 3.70
N PHE A 3 -3.94 21.77 3.70
CA PHE A 3 -3.79 20.45 4.30
C PHE A 3 -3.15 20.61 5.68
N ILE A 4 -3.71 19.94 6.69
CA ILE A 4 -3.15 19.93 8.06
C ILE A 4 -1.92 19.00 8.12
N LEU A 5 -1.91 17.93 7.32
CA LEU A 5 -0.82 16.98 7.23
C LEU A 5 -0.77 16.41 5.80
N LYS A 6 0.43 16.39 5.20
CA LYS A 6 0.71 15.73 3.92
C LYS A 6 1.90 14.80 4.12
N VAL A 7 1.69 13.52 3.86
CA VAL A 7 2.73 12.48 3.98
C VAL A 7 2.90 11.82 2.62
N SER A 8 4.15 11.61 2.21
CA SER A 8 4.51 10.87 1.01
C SER A 8 5.70 9.97 1.33
N CYS A 9 5.69 8.75 0.80
CA CYS A 9 6.78 7.80 0.92
C CYS A 9 7.02 7.15 -0.45
N SER A 10 8.25 6.71 -0.69
CA SER A 10 8.61 5.96 -1.89
C SER A 10 9.37 4.72 -1.46
N TYR A 11 8.96 3.58 -1.99
CA TYR A 11 9.53 2.28 -1.65
C TYR A 11 10.25 1.72 -2.88
N THR A 12 11.42 1.13 -2.65
CA THR A 12 12.11 0.31 -3.64
C THR A 12 11.97 -1.14 -3.22
N ILE A 13 11.40 -1.97 -4.10
CA ILE A 13 11.23 -3.40 -3.86
C ILE A 13 12.31 -4.13 -4.65
N LEU A 14 13.06 -4.99 -3.96
CA LEU A 14 14.01 -5.91 -4.56
C LEU A 14 13.39 -7.30 -4.57
N LEU A 15 13.15 -7.84 -5.76
CA LEU A 15 12.62 -9.18 -5.96
C LEU A 15 13.74 -10.11 -6.41
N THR A 16 13.81 -11.27 -5.79
CA THR A 16 14.71 -12.35 -6.17
C THR A 16 13.88 -13.62 -6.35
N SER A 17 14.09 -14.31 -7.46
CA SER A 17 13.43 -15.56 -7.80
C SER A 17 14.48 -16.53 -8.36
N GLU A 18 14.29 -17.82 -8.07
CA GLU A 18 15.10 -18.89 -8.70
C GLU A 18 14.71 -19.07 -10.17
N GLU A 19 13.43 -18.85 -10.48
CA GLU A 19 12.87 -18.88 -11.84
C GLU A 19 12.98 -17.52 -12.53
N PRO A 20 13.09 -17.48 -13.88
CA PRO A 20 13.08 -16.24 -14.64
C PRO A 20 11.82 -15.42 -14.37
N ILE A 21 12.03 -14.17 -13.95
CA ILE A 21 10.94 -13.20 -13.76
C ILE A 21 10.46 -12.75 -15.15
N THR A 22 9.25 -13.18 -15.52
CA THR A 22 8.62 -12.77 -16.78
C THR A 22 7.96 -11.39 -16.65
N TYR A 23 7.78 -10.70 -17.78
CA TYR A 23 7.04 -9.44 -17.80
C TYR A 23 5.59 -9.62 -17.32
N ASP A 24 4.91 -10.67 -17.77
CA ASP A 24 3.54 -10.98 -17.34
C ASP A 24 3.43 -11.18 -15.82
N PHE A 25 4.44 -11.82 -15.20
CA PHE A 25 4.50 -11.95 -13.75
C PHE A 25 4.71 -10.59 -13.09
N MET A 26 5.63 -9.76 -13.60
CA MET A 26 5.87 -8.43 -13.04
C MET A 26 4.62 -7.54 -13.10
N ASP A 27 3.89 -7.59 -14.20
CA ASP A 27 2.66 -6.83 -14.37
C ASP A 27 1.60 -7.30 -13.34
N ALA A 28 1.41 -8.61 -13.21
CA ALA A 28 0.51 -9.18 -12.20
C ALA A 28 0.94 -8.85 -10.76
N PHE A 29 2.25 -8.90 -10.46
CA PHE A 29 2.81 -8.58 -9.16
C PHE A 29 2.58 -7.10 -8.80
N VAL A 30 2.78 -6.19 -9.76
CA VAL A 30 2.52 -4.76 -9.57
C VAL A 30 1.04 -4.48 -9.31
N GLU A 31 0.14 -5.16 -10.02
CA GLU A 31 -1.30 -4.95 -9.87
C GLU A 31 -1.90 -5.57 -8.59
N LEU A 32 -1.38 -6.71 -8.14
CA LEU A 32 -2.03 -7.51 -7.10
C LEU A 32 -1.30 -7.45 -5.75
N ASP A 33 0.02 -7.62 -5.77
CA ASP A 33 0.79 -7.87 -4.56
C ASP A 33 1.47 -6.62 -4.03
N LEU A 34 1.82 -5.68 -4.91
CA LEU A 34 2.62 -4.51 -4.54
C LEU A 34 1.91 -3.62 -3.52
N GLU A 35 0.62 -3.35 -3.69
CA GLU A 35 -0.16 -2.57 -2.72
C GLU A 35 -0.31 -3.33 -1.40
N ALA A 36 -0.65 -4.62 -1.46
CA ALA A 36 -0.85 -5.46 -0.28
C ALA A 36 0.42 -5.60 0.56
N THR A 37 1.58 -5.70 -0.10
CA THR A 37 2.89 -5.81 0.56
C THR A 37 3.36 -4.47 1.10
N THR A 38 3.17 -3.36 0.38
CA THR A 38 3.66 -2.02 0.80
C THR A 38 2.75 -1.29 1.78
N TRP A 39 1.43 -1.54 1.76
CA TRP A 39 0.46 -0.83 2.59
C TRP A 39 0.74 -0.93 4.11
N PRO A 40 1.03 -2.11 4.69
CA PRO A 40 1.34 -2.22 6.12
C PRO A 40 2.53 -1.34 6.53
N TYR A 41 3.59 -1.32 5.73
CA TYR A 41 4.77 -0.47 5.97
C TYR A 41 4.42 1.01 5.90
N PHE A 42 3.52 1.39 4.97
CA PHE A 42 3.03 2.76 4.90
C PHE A 42 2.18 3.14 6.11
N ARG A 43 1.29 2.25 6.57
CA ARG A 43 0.49 2.49 7.80
C ARG A 43 1.40 2.73 9.00
N GLU A 44 2.42 1.90 9.18
CA GLU A 44 3.38 2.03 10.28
C GLU A 44 4.20 3.32 10.15
N PHE A 45 4.67 3.64 8.94
CA PHE A 45 5.39 4.88 8.68
C PHE A 45 4.56 6.10 9.05
N VAL A 46 3.30 6.17 8.62
CA VAL A 46 2.39 7.28 8.97
C VAL A 46 2.20 7.36 10.48
N GLN A 47 1.94 6.24 11.15
CA GLN A 47 1.76 6.21 12.60
C GLN A 47 3.00 6.74 13.34
N ASN A 48 4.20 6.27 12.94
CA ASN A 48 5.46 6.71 13.51
C ASN A 48 5.73 8.20 13.28
N MET A 49 5.47 8.70 12.07
CA MET A 49 5.68 10.12 11.74
C MET A 49 4.70 11.04 12.47
N VAL A 50 3.44 10.64 12.59
CA VAL A 50 2.39 11.39 13.30
C VAL A 50 2.71 11.49 14.79
N GLN A 51 3.12 10.38 15.42
CA GLN A 51 3.52 10.38 16.82
C GLN A 51 4.75 11.26 17.07
N ARG A 52 5.77 11.19 16.19
CA ARG A 52 6.97 12.02 16.28
C ARG A 52 6.69 13.51 16.05
N ALA A 53 5.65 13.83 15.30
CA ALA A 53 5.18 15.20 15.10
C ALA A 53 4.37 15.75 16.29
N GLY A 54 4.13 14.97 17.34
CA GLY A 54 3.30 15.36 18.48
C GLY A 54 1.81 15.47 18.14
N LEU A 55 1.39 14.92 17.00
CA LEU A 55 0.00 14.88 16.58
C LEU A 55 -0.72 13.69 17.24
N PRO A 56 -2.07 13.75 17.38
CA PRO A 56 -2.85 12.61 17.85
C PRO A 56 -2.56 11.37 17.01
N PRO A 57 -2.49 10.17 17.62
CA PRO A 57 -2.16 8.95 16.90
C PRO A 57 -3.13 8.71 15.75
N LEU A 58 -2.57 8.53 14.55
CA LEU A 58 -3.32 8.24 13.33
C LEU A 58 -2.90 6.86 12.83
N THR A 59 -3.78 5.88 13.01
CA THR A 59 -3.64 4.57 12.40
C THR A 59 -4.54 4.52 11.18
N LEU A 60 -3.93 4.49 10.00
CA LEU A 60 -4.65 4.29 8.73
C LEU A 60 -5.47 2.99 8.78
N PRO A 61 -6.56 2.79 8.00
CA PRO A 61 -7.33 1.54 8.00
C PRO A 61 -6.56 0.38 7.34
N LEU A 62 -6.94 -0.86 7.65
CA LEU A 62 -6.44 -2.02 6.92
C LEU A 62 -7.07 -2.01 5.53
N ILE A 63 -6.25 -1.99 4.48
CA ILE A 63 -6.73 -2.28 3.13
C ILE A 63 -6.75 -3.81 3.01
N GLY A 64 -7.94 -4.38 2.92
CA GLY A 64 -8.09 -5.76 2.46
C GLY A 64 -7.89 -5.78 0.95
N LEU A 65 -7.16 -6.79 0.46
CA LEU A 65 -7.05 -7.09 -0.97
C LEU A 65 -8.45 -6.99 -1.62
N ARG A 66 -8.63 -5.90 -2.38
CA ARG A 66 -9.72 -5.66 -3.33
C ARG A 66 -11.16 -5.73 -2.79
N THR A 67 -11.69 -4.60 -2.33
CA THR A 67 -13.13 -4.27 -2.49
C THR A 67 -13.45 -3.62 -3.85
N TYR A 68 -12.62 -3.83 -4.88
CA TYR A 68 -13.03 -3.57 -6.27
C TYR A 68 -13.81 -4.77 -6.83
N MET A 69 -15.05 -4.92 -6.38
CA MET A 69 -16.12 -5.50 -7.20
C MET A 69 -17.10 -4.36 -7.53
N PRO A 70 -16.97 -3.67 -8.68
CA PRO A 70 -17.97 -2.69 -9.07
C PRO A 70 -19.26 -3.31 -9.62
N ASN A 71 -19.39 -4.65 -9.79
CA ASN A 71 -20.54 -5.23 -10.52
C ASN A 71 -21.00 -6.65 -10.15
N CYS A 72 -20.76 -7.18 -8.95
CA CYS A 72 -21.37 -8.47 -8.55
C CYS A 72 -22.40 -8.25 -7.44
N ALA A 73 -23.45 -7.50 -7.78
CA ALA A 73 -24.71 -7.45 -7.03
C ALA A 73 -25.88 -7.47 -8.02
N HIS A 74 -25.83 -8.37 -9.00
CA HIS A 74 -26.95 -8.77 -9.85
C HIS A 74 -26.67 -10.15 -10.44
N LEU A 75 -26.81 -11.19 -9.62
CA LEU A 75 -27.24 -12.53 -10.03
C LEU A 75 -28.01 -13.14 -8.85
#